data_AF-A0A2K9CU31-F1
#
_entry.id   AF-A0A2K9CU31-F1
#
_cell.length_a   1.000
_cell.length_b   1.000
_cell.length_c   1.000
_cell.angle_alpha   90.00
_cell.angle_beta   90.00
_cell.angle_gamma   90.00
#
_symmetry.space_group_name_H-M   'P 1'
#
loop_
_entity.id
_entity.type
_entity.pdbx_description
1 polymer ?
#
loop_
_entity_poly.entity_id
_entity_poly.type
_entity_poly.pdbx_seq_one_letter_code
_entity_poly.pdbx_strand_id
1 'polypeptide(L)'
;MLYLCLKYLHIIAAIFLFGFGMGSYLYLIAASRTANPQVIAHVARMVVQFDTWITTPAGFIQIITGLLLIHLTGLGLTTHWVLTSLVIFLCVGSLWLPVLVLQTRLQQMASTAAHTGTALEEGYRDVYRKWFWMGVLGFLGMFVIVLIMVTKMTPWQLVALLAGA
;
A
#
# COMPACT_ATOMS: atom_id res chain seq x y z
N MET A 1 17.77 -21.54 12.04
CA MET A 1 16.96 -21.73 10.81
C MET A 1 15.65 -20.95 10.84
N LEU A 2 14.84 -21.05 11.91
CA LEU A 2 13.56 -20.33 12.03
C LEU A 2 13.64 -18.82 11.74
N TYR A 3 14.62 -18.12 12.32
CA TYR A 3 14.85 -16.69 12.07
C TYR A 3 15.02 -16.36 10.57
N LEU A 4 15.80 -17.16 9.83
CA LEU A 4 16.02 -16.94 8.40
C LEU A 4 14.75 -17.19 7.59
N CYS A 5 13.96 -18.22 7.93
CA CYS A 5 12.69 -18.49 7.28
C CYS A 5 11.68 -17.35 7.49
N LEU A 6 11.55 -16.84 8.72
CA LEU A 6 10.68 -15.71 9.01
C LEU A 6 11.14 -14.43 8.31
N LYS A 7 12.45 -14.17 8.29
CA LYS A 7 13.01 -13.02 7.57
C LYS A 7 12.74 -13.12 6.08
N TYR A 8 12.90 -14.31 5.49
CA TYR A 8 12.56 -14.56 4.09
C TYR A 8 11.08 -14.28 3.83
N LEU A 9 10.18 -14.85 4.64
CA LEU A 9 8.74 -14.64 4.49
C LEU A 9 8.35 -13.17 4.66
N HIS A 10 8.95 -12.46 5.61
CA HIS A 10 8.75 -11.03 5.81
C HIS A 10 9.16 -10.21 4.57
N ILE A 11 10.31 -10.52 3.96
CA ILE A 11 10.75 -9.82 2.74
C ILE A 11 9.82 -10.12 1.57
N ILE A 12 9.39 -11.37 1.40
CA ILE A 12 8.44 -11.74 0.34
C ILE A 12 7.10 -11.03 0.54
N ALA A 13 6.57 -11.00 1.76
CA ALA A 13 5.34 -10.28 2.08
C ALA A 13 5.48 -8.78 1.77
N ALA A 14 6.62 -8.16 2.11
CA ALA A 14 6.90 -6.77 1.75
C ALA A 14 6.91 -6.54 0.24
N ILE A 15 7.51 -7.46 -0.55
CA ILE A 15 7.54 -7.37 -2.01
C ILE A 15 6.13 -7.44 -2.62
N PHE A 16 5.29 -8.35 -2.14
CA PHE A 16 3.89 -8.41 -2.59
C PHE A 16 3.13 -7.16 -2.17
N LEU A 17 3.20 -6.78 -0.90
CA LEU A 17 2.48 -5.61 -0.39
C LEU A 17 2.86 -4.34 -1.15
N PHE A 18 4.15 -4.15 -1.43
CA PHE A 18 4.64 -2.96 -2.10
C PHE A 18 4.57 -3.04 -3.62
N GLY A 19 5.20 -4.04 -4.23
CA GLY A 19 5.32 -4.14 -5.69
C GLY A 19 3.98 -4.42 -6.35
N PHE A 20 3.20 -5.36 -5.81
CA PHE A 20 1.91 -5.69 -6.37
C PHE A 20 0.86 -4.60 -6.09
N GLY A 21 0.84 -4.04 -4.87
CA GLY A 21 0.00 -2.89 -4.55
C GLY A 21 0.31 -1.66 -5.40
N MET A 22 1.60 -1.37 -5.67
CA MET A 22 1.97 -0.27 -6.56
C MET A 22 1.55 -0.54 -8.01
N GLY A 23 1.68 -1.78 -8.46
CA GLY A 23 1.18 -2.19 -9.77
C GLY A 23 -0.32 -1.96 -9.91
N SER A 24 -1.12 -2.43 -8.96
CA SER A 24 -2.58 -2.27 -8.97
C SER A 24 -2.99 -0.79 -9.00
N TYR A 25 -2.30 0.05 -8.22
CA TYR A 25 -2.47 1.50 -8.24
C TYR A 25 -2.13 2.14 -9.60
N LEU A 26 -0.99 1.81 -10.20
CA LEU A 26 -0.59 2.36 -11.49
C LEU A 26 -1.52 1.92 -12.63
N TYR A 27 -2.01 0.68 -12.61
CA TYR A 27 -2.96 0.19 -13.60
C TYR A 27 -4.30 0.93 -13.54
N LEU A 28 -4.83 1.22 -12.35
CA LEU A 28 -6.07 1.98 -12.23
C LEU A 28 -5.91 3.45 -12.63
N ILE A 29 -4.73 4.05 -12.42
CA ILE A 29 -4.39 5.36 -12.99
C ILE A 29 -4.40 5.30 -14.52
N ALA A 30 -3.71 4.33 -15.10
CA ALA A 30 -3.63 4.17 -16.56
C ALA A 30 -5.01 3.95 -17.18
N ALA A 31 -5.82 3.07 -16.58
CA ALA A 31 -7.19 2.84 -17.01
C ALA A 31 -8.05 4.10 -16.91
N SER A 32 -7.96 4.84 -15.80
CA SER A 32 -8.73 6.07 -15.59
C SER A 32 -8.39 7.17 -16.61
N ARG A 33 -7.15 7.21 -17.12
CA ARG A 33 -6.75 8.16 -18.18
C ARG A 33 -7.39 7.88 -19.53
N THR A 34 -7.85 6.65 -19.79
CA THR A 34 -8.53 6.32 -21.04
C THR A 34 -9.92 6.98 -21.16
N ALA A 35 -10.50 7.41 -20.03
CA ALA A 35 -11.87 7.87 -19.92
C ALA A 35 -12.92 6.88 -20.49
N ASN A 36 -12.54 5.61 -20.70
CA ASN A 36 -13.42 4.57 -21.21
C ASN A 36 -13.99 3.75 -20.03
N PRO A 37 -15.31 3.82 -19.78
CA PRO A 37 -15.94 3.10 -18.68
C PRO A 37 -15.70 1.58 -18.69
N GLN A 38 -15.65 0.95 -19.86
CA GLN A 38 -15.44 -0.50 -19.96
C GLN A 38 -14.04 -0.91 -19.50
N VAL A 39 -13.02 -0.17 -19.94
CA VAL A 39 -11.62 -0.40 -19.55
C VAL A 39 -11.45 -0.18 -18.04
N ILE A 40 -12.01 0.93 -17.53
CA ILE A 40 -11.93 1.27 -16.11
C ILE A 40 -12.63 0.21 -15.27
N ALA A 41 -13.85 -0.21 -15.62
CA ALA A 41 -14.61 -1.19 -14.86
C ALA A 41 -13.88 -2.54 -14.76
N HIS A 42 -13.27 -2.99 -15.87
CA HIS A 42 -12.53 -4.25 -15.89
C HIS A 42 -11.25 -4.18 -15.06
N VAL A 43 -10.44 -3.13 -15.24
CA VAL A 43 -9.19 -2.95 -14.49
C VAL A 43 -9.47 -2.71 -13.01
N ALA A 44 -10.42 -1.86 -12.66
CA ALA A 44 -10.76 -1.58 -11.26
C ALA A 44 -11.28 -2.84 -10.54
N ARG A 45 -12.03 -3.71 -11.22
CA ARG A 45 -12.45 -5.01 -10.67
C ARG A 45 -11.25 -5.89 -10.35
N MET A 46 -10.29 -6.01 -11.27
CA MET A 46 -9.06 -6.77 -11.01
C MET A 46 -8.31 -6.18 -9.81
N VAL A 47 -8.15 -4.86 -9.76
CA VAL A 47 -7.47 -4.16 -8.65
C VAL A 47 -8.13 -4.45 -7.31
N VAL A 48 -9.46 -4.35 -7.21
CA VAL A 48 -10.21 -4.68 -5.99
C VAL A 48 -9.97 -6.13 -5.54
N GLN A 49 -10.09 -7.08 -6.47
CA GLN A 49 -9.92 -8.51 -6.16
C GLN A 49 -8.51 -8.81 -5.68
N PHE A 50 -7.54 -8.31 -6.43
CA PHE A 50 -6.13 -8.59 -6.21
C PHE A 50 -5.58 -7.91 -4.95
N ASP A 51 -6.01 -6.69 -4.64
CA ASP A 51 -5.68 -6.07 -3.35
C ASP A 51 -6.28 -6.85 -2.18
N THR A 52 -7.49 -7.40 -2.35
CA THR A 52 -8.16 -8.22 -1.33
C THR A 52 -7.45 -9.56 -1.13
N TRP A 53 -7.01 -10.22 -2.21
CA TRP A 53 -6.45 -11.58 -2.16
C TRP A 53 -4.94 -11.63 -1.95
N ILE A 54 -4.20 -10.58 -2.29
CA ILE A 54 -2.73 -10.57 -2.24
C ILE A 54 -2.22 -9.49 -1.28
N THR A 55 -2.61 -8.24 -1.49
CA THR A 55 -2.10 -7.11 -0.70
C THR A 55 -2.57 -7.18 0.75
N THR A 56 -3.84 -7.53 0.99
CA THR A 56 -4.42 -7.65 2.33
C THR A 56 -3.72 -8.75 3.15
N PRO A 57 -3.62 -10.00 2.68
CA PRO A 57 -2.93 -11.05 3.44
C PRO A 57 -1.44 -10.76 3.61
N ALA A 58 -0.77 -10.17 2.60
CA ALA A 58 0.62 -9.76 2.72
C ALA A 58 0.82 -8.75 3.87
N GLY A 59 -0.10 -7.80 4.05
CA GLY A 59 -0.07 -6.85 5.18
C GLY A 59 -0.16 -7.54 6.55
N PHE A 60 -1.04 -8.54 6.69
CA PHE A 60 -1.14 -9.33 7.93
C PHE A 60 0.12 -10.16 8.17
N ILE A 61 0.63 -10.84 7.14
CA ILE A 61 1.88 -11.61 7.22
C ILE A 61 3.04 -10.70 7.63
N GLN A 62 3.09 -9.48 7.09
CA GLN A 62 4.12 -8.49 7.42
C GLN A 62 4.16 -8.15 8.91
N ILE A 63 3.00 -7.87 9.53
CA ILE A 63 2.90 -7.59 10.98
C ILE A 63 3.33 -8.82 11.78
N ILE A 64 2.75 -9.99 11.48
CA ILE A 64 2.98 -11.21 12.26
C ILE A 64 4.46 -11.59 12.22
N THR A 65 5.04 -11.66 11.02
CA THR A 65 6.46 -12.00 10.85
C THR A 65 7.37 -10.95 11.46
N GLY A 66 7.04 -9.66 11.37
CA GLY A 66 7.80 -8.58 12.01
C GLY A 66 7.85 -8.73 13.53
N LEU A 67 6.71 -8.97 14.19
CA LEU A 67 6.64 -9.17 15.64
C LEU A 67 7.42 -10.42 16.09
N LEU A 68 7.31 -11.52 15.34
CA LEU A 68 8.07 -12.74 15.63
C LEU A 68 9.59 -12.52 15.47
N LEU A 69 10.02 -11.76 14.47
CA LEU A 69 11.44 -11.43 14.27
C LEU A 69 12.00 -10.58 15.42
N ILE A 70 11.21 -9.61 15.92
CA ILE A 70 11.57 -8.81 17.09
C ILE A 70 11.75 -9.71 18.31
N HIS A 71 10.78 -10.61 18.55
CA HIS A 71 10.83 -11.55 19.67
C HIS A 71 12.05 -12.49 19.61
N LEU A 72 12.35 -13.07 18.43
CA LEU A 72 13.49 -13.99 18.26
C LEU A 72 14.86 -13.32 18.36
N THR A 73 14.95 -12.02 18.09
CA THR A 73 16.21 -11.27 18.16
C THR A 73 16.46 -10.67 19.55
N GLY A 74 15.50 -10.78 20.47
CA GLY A 74 15.55 -10.13 21.78
C GLY A 74 15.49 -8.60 21.70
N LEU A 75 15.10 -8.04 20.54
CA LEU A 75 14.92 -6.60 20.38
C LEU A 75 13.69 -6.14 21.15
N GLY A 76 13.80 -5.01 21.84
CA GLY A 76 12.62 -4.36 22.42
C GLY A 76 11.75 -3.74 21.32
N LEU A 77 10.42 -3.82 21.46
CA LEU A 77 9.46 -3.13 20.58
C LEU A 77 9.68 -1.60 20.58
N THR A 78 10.27 -1.07 21.65
CA THR A 78 10.61 0.35 21.85
C THR A 78 11.92 0.77 21.17
N THR A 79 12.61 -0.15 20.50
CA THR A 79 13.77 0.19 19.65
C THR A 79 13.32 1.24 18.64
N HIS A 80 13.99 2.39 18.58
CA HIS A 80 13.43 3.58 17.94
C HIS A 80 13.03 3.37 16.48
N TRP A 81 13.89 2.73 15.67
CA TRP A 81 13.58 2.44 14.27
C TRP A 81 12.44 1.42 14.11
N VAL A 82 12.35 0.43 15.01
CA VAL A 82 11.26 -0.57 15.04
C VAL A 82 9.94 0.12 15.34
N LEU A 83 9.85 0.85 16.45
CA LEU A 83 8.63 1.53 16.87
C LEU A 83 8.17 2.54 15.80
N THR A 84 9.10 3.34 15.28
CA THR A 84 8.80 4.32 14.23
C THR A 84 8.25 3.63 12.98
N SER A 85 8.87 2.54 12.53
CA SER A 85 8.38 1.79 11.37
C SER A 85 7.00 1.18 11.59
N LEU A 86 6.73 0.67 12.79
CA LEU A 86 5.44 0.06 13.14
C LEU A 86 4.33 1.11 13.18
N VAL A 87 4.59 2.29 13.77
CA VAL A 87 3.63 3.40 13.79
C VAL A 87 3.33 3.86 12.36
N ILE A 88 4.35 4.10 11.53
CA ILE A 88 4.15 4.49 10.13
C ILE A 88 3.37 3.39 9.38
N PHE A 89 3.69 2.12 9.60
CA PHE A 89 2.99 1.00 8.97
C PHE A 89 1.50 0.98 9.33
N LEU A 90 1.15 1.15 10.62
CA LEU A 90 -0.24 1.21 11.06
C LEU A 90 -0.97 2.43 10.50
N CYS A 91 -0.33 3.59 10.45
CA CYS A 91 -0.89 4.79 9.83
C CYS A 91 -1.16 4.58 8.34
N VAL A 92 -0.19 4.07 7.59
CA VAL A 92 -0.33 3.76 6.15
C VAL A 92 -1.41 2.70 5.92
N GLY A 93 -1.42 1.63 6.72
CA GLY A 93 -2.45 0.59 6.66
C GLY A 93 -3.85 1.13 6.94
N SER A 94 -3.98 2.04 7.90
CA SER A 94 -5.26 2.70 8.20
C SER A 94 -5.73 3.60 7.06
N LEU A 95 -4.82 4.30 6.39
CA LEU A 95 -5.11 5.14 5.23
C LEU A 95 -5.50 4.30 3.99
N TRP A 96 -4.97 3.08 3.89
CA TRP A 96 -5.26 2.17 2.79
C TRP A 96 -6.67 1.56 2.86
N LEU A 97 -7.28 1.43 4.05
CA LEU A 97 -8.67 0.95 4.16
C LEU A 97 -9.68 1.85 3.40
N PRO A 98 -9.68 3.19 3.55
CA PRO A 98 -10.44 4.09 2.68
C PRO A 98 -10.13 3.93 1.19
N VAL A 99 -8.87 3.65 0.82
CA VAL A 99 -8.46 3.44 -0.58
C VAL A 99 -9.21 2.25 -1.19
N LEU A 100 -9.35 1.14 -0.45
CA LEU A 100 -10.14 -0.03 -0.88
C LEU A 100 -11.61 0.32 -1.16
N VAL A 101 -12.20 1.15 -0.30
CA VAL A 101 -13.59 1.61 -0.47
C VAL A 101 -13.71 2.47 -1.72
N LEU A 102 -12.78 3.41 -1.92
CA LEU A 102 -12.83 4.28 -3.09
C LEU A 102 -12.60 3.53 -4.40
N GLN A 103 -11.67 2.59 -4.48
CA GLN A 103 -11.47 1.81 -5.72
C GLN A 103 -12.67 0.92 -6.04
N THR A 104 -13.34 0.38 -5.03
CA THR A 104 -14.61 -0.34 -5.21
C THR A 104 -15.70 0.60 -5.73
N ARG A 105 -15.78 1.83 -5.21
CA ARG A 105 -16.73 2.83 -5.71
C ARG A 105 -16.43 3.23 -7.16
N LEU A 106 -15.17 3.48 -7.51
CA LEU A 106 -14.75 3.76 -8.89
C LEU A 106 -15.13 2.62 -9.83
N GLN A 107 -14.91 1.37 -9.39
CA GLN A 107 -15.29 0.17 -10.13
C GLN A 107 -16.80 0.11 -10.38
N GLN A 108 -17.62 0.40 -9.37
CA GLN A 108 -19.08 0.43 -9.50
C GLN A 108 -19.55 1.53 -10.46
N MET A 109 -19.06 2.76 -10.30
CA MET A 109 -19.41 3.89 -11.16
C MET A 109 -19.06 3.61 -12.62
N ALA A 110 -17.86 3.09 -12.89
CA ALA A 110 -17.44 2.71 -14.23
C ALA A 110 -18.26 1.55 -14.79
N SER A 111 -18.62 0.56 -13.96
CA SER A 111 -19.47 -0.57 -14.38
C SER A 111 -20.86 -0.09 -14.79
N THR A 112 -21.48 0.81 -14.02
CA THR A 112 -22.79 1.38 -14.35
C THR A 112 -22.76 2.15 -15.67
N ALA A 113 -21.76 3.00 -15.87
CA ALA A 113 -21.57 3.72 -17.13
C ALA A 113 -21.35 2.76 -18.32
N ALA A 114 -20.53 1.71 -18.12
CA ALA A 114 -20.29 0.69 -19.14
C ALA A 114 -21.56 -0.09 -19.52
N HIS A 115 -22.42 -0.44 -18.56
CA HIS A 115 -23.67 -1.16 -18.81
C HIS A 115 -24.75 -0.30 -19.46
N THR A 116 -24.83 0.98 -19.10
CA THR A 116 -25.84 1.91 -19.62
C THR A 116 -25.42 2.58 -20.93
N GLY A 117 -24.17 2.40 -21.37
CA GLY A 117 -23.63 3.06 -22.55
C GLY A 117 -23.49 4.58 -22.36
N THR A 118 -23.38 5.04 -21.11
CA THR A 118 -23.28 6.46 -20.77
C THR A 118 -21.84 6.87 -20.45
N ALA A 119 -21.57 8.17 -20.40
CA ALA A 119 -20.31 8.69 -19.92
C ALA A 119 -20.13 8.44 -18.41
N LEU A 120 -18.90 8.57 -17.90
CA LEU A 120 -18.63 8.50 -16.47
C LEU A 120 -19.44 9.56 -15.71
N GLU A 121 -20.00 9.16 -14.57
CA GLU A 121 -20.76 10.04 -13.68
C GLU A 121 -19.93 11.25 -13.25
N GLU A 122 -20.56 12.43 -13.09
CA GLU A 122 -19.90 13.70 -12.75
C GLU A 122 -19.02 13.59 -11.49
N GLY A 123 -19.43 12.78 -10.50
CA GLY A 123 -18.69 12.55 -9.26
C GLY A 123 -17.45 11.67 -9.39
N TYR A 124 -17.22 11.00 -10.52
CA TYR A 124 -16.12 10.03 -10.67
C TYR A 124 -14.76 10.68 -10.42
N ARG A 125 -14.57 11.90 -10.94
CA ARG A 125 -13.28 12.61 -10.86
C ARG A 125 -12.92 13.01 -9.43
N ASP A 126 -13.90 13.30 -8.59
CA ASP A 126 -13.68 13.65 -7.18
C ASP A 126 -13.33 12.42 -6.34
N VAL A 127 -14.03 11.30 -6.57
CA VAL A 127 -13.70 10.01 -5.95
C VAL A 127 -12.28 9.59 -6.37
N TYR A 128 -11.97 9.69 -7.67
CA TYR A 128 -10.67 9.35 -8.22
C TYR A 128 -9.56 10.21 -7.63
N ARG A 129 -9.78 11.53 -7.47
CA ARG A 129 -8.79 12.44 -6.89
C ARG A 129 -8.45 12.07 -5.45
N LYS A 130 -9.46 11.74 -4.63
CA LYS A 130 -9.26 11.29 -3.24
C LYS A 130 -8.48 9.97 -3.21
N TRP A 131 -8.88 9.01 -4.04
CA TRP A 131 -8.19 7.73 -4.17
C TRP A 131 -6.72 7.90 -4.60
N PHE A 132 -6.48 8.76 -5.58
CA PHE A 132 -5.15 9.06 -6.09
C PHE A 132 -4.24 9.60 -4.99
N TRP A 133 -4.64 10.67 -4.29
CA TRP A 133 -3.80 11.30 -3.26
C TRP A 133 -3.58 10.42 -2.03
N MET A 134 -4.59 9.65 -1.60
CA MET A 134 -4.40 8.68 -0.52
C MET A 134 -3.44 7.56 -0.92
N GLY A 135 -3.49 7.10 -2.18
CA GLY A 135 -2.50 6.18 -2.72
C GLY A 135 -1.09 6.76 -2.69
N VAL A 136 -0.90 7.99 -3.18
CA VAL A 136 0.41 8.68 -3.13
C VAL A 136 0.95 8.72 -1.69
N LEU A 137 0.12 9.18 -0.75
CA LEU A 137 0.54 9.28 0.66
C LEU A 137 0.84 7.91 1.27
N GLY A 138 0.06 6.89 0.94
CA GLY A 138 0.30 5.52 1.37
C GLY A 138 1.64 4.96 0.86
N PHE A 139 1.91 5.07 -0.44
CA PHE A 139 3.17 4.58 -1.02
C PHE A 139 4.39 5.37 -0.53
N LEU A 140 4.29 6.69 -0.33
CA LEU A 140 5.35 7.47 0.29
C LEU A 140 5.71 6.91 1.67
N GLY A 141 4.71 6.59 2.50
CA GLY A 141 4.95 5.96 3.79
C GLY A 141 5.65 4.60 3.66
N MET A 142 5.29 3.78 2.68
CA MET A 142 5.97 2.50 2.41
C MET A 142 7.44 2.67 2.05
N PHE A 143 7.79 3.66 1.21
CA PHE A 143 9.20 3.97 0.90
C PHE A 143 9.98 4.38 2.16
N VAL A 144 9.39 5.20 3.03
CA VAL A 144 10.02 5.58 4.30
C VAL A 144 10.23 4.36 5.20
N ILE A 145 9.25 3.44 5.30
CA ILE A 145 9.39 2.21 6.08
C ILE A 145 10.56 1.36 5.57
N VAL A 146 10.67 1.16 4.25
CA VAL A 146 11.77 0.38 3.64
C VAL A 146 13.11 1.04 3.95
N LEU A 147 13.20 2.37 3.83
CA LEU A 147 14.42 3.12 4.17
C LEU A 147 14.83 2.91 5.64
N ILE A 148 13.87 2.99 6.57
CA ILE A 148 14.11 2.72 8.00
C ILE A 148 14.58 1.27 8.21
N MET A 149 13.98 0.29 7.53
CA MET A 149 14.34 -1.12 7.66
C MET A 149 15.75 -1.44 7.14
N VAL A 150 16.17 -0.79 6.05
CA VAL A 150 17.51 -0.97 5.47
C VAL A 150 18.58 -0.30 6.32
N THR A 151 18.34 0.94 6.72
CA THR A 151 19.34 1.76 7.45
C THR A 151 19.36 1.47 8.95
N LYS A 152 18.27 0.94 9.51
CA LYS A 152 18.01 0.83 10.96
C LYS A 152 18.09 2.17 11.68
N MET A 153 17.84 3.26 10.97
CA MET A 153 17.82 4.63 11.47
C MET A 153 16.42 5.22 11.33
N THR A 154 16.07 6.12 12.24
CA THR A 154 14.86 6.93 12.10
C THR A 154 15.05 7.99 10.99
N PRO A 155 13.97 8.50 10.36
CA PRO A 155 14.07 9.53 9.33
C PRO A 155 14.84 10.78 9.80
N TRP A 156 14.69 11.17 11.07
CA TRP A 156 15.39 12.31 11.66
C TRP A 156 16.89 12.08 11.78
N GLN A 157 17.31 10.86 12.13
CA GLN A 157 18.73 10.50 12.16
C GLN A 157 19.35 10.53 10.76
N LEU A 158 18.61 10.13 9.73
CA LEU A 158 19.06 10.22 8.34
C LEU A 158 19.18 11.67 7.86
N VAL A 159 18.20 12.50 8.19
CA VAL A 159 18.24 13.94 7.85
C VAL A 159 19.41 14.62 8.57
N ALA A 160 19.65 14.32 9.84
CA ALA A 160 20.79 14.85 10.59
C ALA A 160 22.15 14.42 9.99
N LEU A 161 22.26 13.17 9.52
CA LEU A 161 23.45 12.66 8.86
C LEU A 161 23.71 13.39 7.52
N LEU A 162 22.67 13.62 6.72
CA LEU A 162 22.78 14.32 5.43
C LEU A 162 23.00 15.83 5.57
N ALA A 163 22.47 16.45 6.64
CA ALA A 163 22.66 17.87 6.92
C ALA A 163 24.03 18.18 7.55
N GLY A 164 24.73 17.17 8.07
CA GLY A 164 26.07 17.28 8.63
C GLY A 164 27.20 16.76 7.71
N ALA A 165 26.87 16.30 6.50
CA ALA A 165 27.80 15.84 5.46
C ALA A 165 27.90 16.88 4.33
#